data_AF-A0A2N7RCH4-F1
#
_entry.id   AF-A0A2N7RCH4-F1
#
_cell.length_a   1.000
_cell.length_b   1.000
_cell.length_c   1.000
_cell.angle_alpha   90.00
_cell.angle_beta   90.00
_cell.angle_gamma   90.00
#
_symmetry.space_group_name_H-M   'P 1'
#
loop_
_entity.id
_entity.type
_entity.pdbx_description
1 polymer ?
#
loop_
_entity_poly.entity_id
_entity_poly.type
_entity_poly.pdbx_seq_one_letter_code
_entity_poly.pdbx_strand_id
1 'polypeptide(L)'
;MRLPYGKMVEQDGIPHLMEGIALEALRVAEAEGVTVDLKVFDIIRSIPVTMAGQYSSTAQDLMNGKLTEIDFLNGEVVRLAAKHGLDAPINRTLTLLVKNAENAATGVTKLERGLL
;
A
#
# COMPACT_ATOMS: atom_id res chain seq x y z
N MET A 1 6.37 -1.26 -10.47
CA MET A 1 7.74 -0.72 -10.40
C MET A 1 8.50 -1.52 -9.36
N ARG A 2 9.69 -2.04 -9.67
CA ARG A 2 10.52 -2.81 -8.74
C ARG A 2 11.76 -1.99 -8.39
N LEU A 3 11.60 -1.01 -7.50
CA LEU A 3 12.68 -0.12 -7.06
C LEU A 3 12.88 -0.21 -5.55
N PRO A 4 14.12 -0.06 -5.06
CA PRO A 4 14.36 0.11 -3.64
C PRO A 4 13.89 1.51 -3.19
N TYR A 5 13.62 1.67 -1.89
CA TYR A 5 12.96 2.86 -1.33
C TYR A 5 13.66 4.18 -1.69
N GLY A 6 15.00 4.22 -1.63
CA GLY A 6 15.75 5.43 -1.96
C GLY A 6 15.54 5.86 -3.41
N LYS A 7 15.49 4.91 -4.35
CA LYS A 7 15.24 5.20 -5.77
C LYS A 7 13.77 5.48 -6.07
N MET A 8 12.87 4.87 -5.30
CA MET A 8 11.44 5.12 -5.43
C MET A 8 11.09 6.57 -5.03
N VAL A 9 11.63 7.08 -3.91
CA VAL A 9 11.30 8.43 -3.44
C VAL A 9 11.90 9.55 -4.31
N GLU A 10 12.95 9.26 -5.09
CA GLU A 10 13.54 10.17 -6.07
C GLU A 10 12.61 10.45 -7.27
N GLN A 11 11.56 9.66 -7.48
CA GLN A 11 10.68 9.82 -8.63
C GLN A 11 9.67 10.97 -8.42
N ASP A 12 9.45 11.75 -9.48
CA ASP A 12 8.50 12.88 -9.46
C ASP A 12 7.12 12.45 -8.95
N GLY A 13 6.59 13.20 -7.99
CA GLY A 13 5.26 12.98 -7.42
C GLY A 13 5.15 11.86 -6.38
N ILE A 14 6.14 10.96 -6.26
CA ILE A 14 6.10 9.87 -5.25
C ILE A 14 6.08 10.40 -3.81
N PRO A 15 6.89 11.39 -3.40
CA PRO A 15 6.81 11.92 -2.04
C PRO A 15 5.40 12.42 -1.67
N HIS A 16 4.74 13.11 -2.59
CA HIS A 16 3.38 13.62 -2.39
C HIS A 16 2.34 12.49 -2.34
N LEU A 17 2.51 11.47 -3.20
CA LEU A 17 1.66 10.27 -3.17
C LEU A 17 1.78 9.54 -1.83
N MET A 18 3.00 9.37 -1.30
CA MET A 18 3.24 8.74 0.01
C MET A 18 2.49 9.46 1.13
N GLU A 19 2.55 10.80 1.16
CA GLU A 19 1.79 11.59 2.13
C GLU A 19 0.28 11.46 1.94
N GLY A 20 -0.20 11.46 0.69
CA GLY A 20 -1.63 11.26 0.38
C GLY A 20 -2.18 9.91 0.87
N ILE A 21 -1.41 8.83 0.67
CA ILE A 21 -1.77 7.50 1.18
C ILE A 21 -1.90 7.51 2.71
N ALA A 22 -0.93 8.11 3.39
CA ALA A 22 -0.91 8.19 4.84
C ALA A 22 -2.06 9.07 5.38
N LEU A 23 -2.37 10.19 4.73
CA LEU A 23 -3.48 11.05 5.10
C LEU A 23 -4.84 10.34 5.03
N GLU A 24 -5.08 9.52 4.00
CA GLU A 24 -6.28 8.67 3.95
C GLU A 24 -6.34 7.72 5.15
N ALA A 25 -5.23 7.04 5.46
CA ALA A 25 -5.18 6.11 6.59
C ALA A 25 -5.37 6.82 7.94
N LEU A 26 -4.83 8.03 8.11
CA LEU A 26 -5.00 8.84 9.33
C LEU A 26 -6.45 9.26 9.54
N ARG A 27 -7.17 9.67 8.48
CA ARG A 27 -8.60 10.00 8.56
C ARG A 27 -9.44 8.79 8.98
N VAL A 28 -9.07 7.60 8.50
CA VAL A 28 -9.72 6.35 8.91
C VAL A 28 -9.39 6.00 10.36
N ALA A 29 -8.14 6.19 10.79
CA ALA A 29 -7.72 5.97 12.17
C ALA A 29 -8.48 6.88 13.14
N GLU A 30 -8.65 8.16 12.80
CA GLU A 30 -9.44 9.11 13.58
C GLU A 30 -10.90 8.66 13.72
N ALA A 31 -11.53 8.18 12.64
CA ALA A 31 -12.89 7.66 12.67
C ALA A 31 -13.03 6.36 13.50
N GLU A 32 -11.97 5.56 13.58
CA GLU A 32 -11.86 4.41 14.49
C GLU A 32 -11.53 4.80 15.94
N GLY A 33 -11.40 6.10 16.25
CA GLY A 33 -11.07 6.60 17.59
C GLY A 33 -9.60 6.44 17.97
N VAL A 34 -8.71 6.24 16.99
CA VAL A 34 -7.28 6.08 17.18
C VAL A 34 -6.56 7.38 16.84
N THR A 35 -5.91 7.98 17.83
CA THR A 35 -5.07 9.16 17.63
C THR A 35 -3.66 8.74 17.24
N VAL A 36 -3.17 9.24 16.10
CA VAL A 36 -1.80 9.05 15.63
C VAL A 36 -1.10 10.41 15.61
N ASP A 37 0.11 10.49 16.19
CA ASP A 37 0.90 11.73 16.18
C ASP A 37 1.33 12.06 14.73
N LEU A 38 1.18 13.31 14.33
CA LEU A 38 1.57 13.81 13.00
C LEU A 38 3.09 13.68 12.73
N LYS A 39 3.92 13.45 13.76
CA LYS A 39 5.31 13.02 13.60
C LYS A 39 5.48 11.73 12.80
N VAL A 40 4.41 10.96 12.57
CA VAL A 40 4.41 9.82 11.65
C VAL A 40 4.93 10.20 10.26
N PHE A 41 4.69 11.43 9.80
CA PHE A 41 5.21 11.89 8.51
C PHE A 41 6.73 12.01 8.50
N ASP A 42 7.36 12.36 9.62
CA ASP A 42 8.83 12.38 9.72
C ASP A 42 9.39 10.96 9.64
N ILE A 43 8.71 10.00 10.28
CA ILE A 43 9.05 8.57 10.17
C ILE A 43 8.94 8.12 8.71
N ILE A 44 7.80 8.38 8.04
CA ILE A 44 7.58 8.03 6.63
C ILE A 44 8.68 8.60 5.72
N ARG A 45 9.05 9.87 5.91
CA ARG A 45 10.11 10.53 5.12
C ARG A 45 11.50 9.99 5.42
N SER A 46 11.75 9.50 6.65
CA SER A 46 13.04 8.95 7.04
C SER A 46 13.32 7.55 6.48
N ILE A 47 12.29 6.71 6.29
CA ILE A 47 12.44 5.32 5.83
C ILE A 47 13.24 5.20 4.52
N PRO A 48 12.94 5.95 3.45
CA PRO A 48 13.72 5.85 2.21
C PRO A 48 15.16 6.36 2.34
N VAL A 49 15.49 7.10 3.40
CA VAL A 49 16.86 7.55 3.70
C VAL A 49 17.61 6.48 4.49
N THR A 50 17.02 5.97 5.57
CA THR A 50 17.67 5.00 6.47
C THR A 50 17.74 3.59 5.88
N MET A 51 16.83 3.27 4.97
CA MET A 51 16.70 1.97 4.33
C MET A 51 16.72 2.10 2.80
N ALA A 52 17.57 2.98 2.27
CA ALA A 52 17.58 3.37 0.86
C ALA A 52 17.70 2.20 -0.13
N GLY A 53 18.43 1.14 0.22
CA GLY A 53 18.59 -0.06 -0.61
C GLY A 53 17.48 -1.10 -0.47
N GLN A 54 16.53 -0.91 0.43
CA GLN A 54 15.52 -1.90 0.77
C GLN A 54 14.33 -1.87 -0.19
N TYR A 55 13.77 -3.04 -0.50
CA TYR A 55 12.50 -3.20 -1.20
C TYR A 55 11.37 -3.47 -0.22
N SER A 56 10.13 -3.09 -0.53
CA SER A 56 8.99 -3.51 0.30
C SER A 56 8.77 -5.02 0.24
N SER A 57 8.21 -5.60 1.30
CA SER A 57 7.81 -7.01 1.32
C SER A 57 6.83 -7.31 0.19
N THR A 58 5.86 -6.43 -0.07
CA THR A 58 4.94 -6.54 -1.22
C THR A 58 5.69 -6.64 -2.55
N ALA A 59 6.72 -5.80 -2.78
CA ALA A 59 7.52 -5.88 -4.01
C ALA A 59 8.32 -7.18 -4.09
N GLN A 60 8.88 -7.64 -2.96
CA GLN A 60 9.62 -8.90 -2.87
C GLN A 60 8.71 -10.11 -3.14
N ASP A 61 7.49 -10.14 -2.58
CA ASP A 61 6.51 -11.20 -2.82
C ASP A 61 6.11 -11.26 -4.30
N LEU A 62 5.82 -10.11 -4.92
CA LEU A 62 5.54 -10.03 -6.36
C LEU A 62 6.74 -10.45 -7.23
N MET A 63 7.98 -10.17 -6.79
CA MET A 63 9.18 -10.65 -7.47
C MET A 63 9.36 -12.16 -7.39
N ASN A 64 8.88 -12.76 -6.29
CA ASN A 64 8.97 -14.19 -6.01
C ASN A 64 7.72 -14.98 -6.43
N GLY A 65 6.74 -14.34 -7.08
CA GLY A 65 5.49 -15.00 -7.50
C GLY A 65 4.60 -15.43 -6.33
N LYS A 66 4.68 -14.75 -5.19
CA LYS A 66 3.88 -15.02 -3.99
C LYS A 66 2.67 -14.09 -3.92
N LEU A 67 1.65 -14.52 -3.19
CA LEU A 67 0.57 -13.64 -2.74
C LEU A 67 1.12 -12.62 -1.76
N THR A 68 0.58 -11.40 -1.79
CA THR A 68 0.96 -10.30 -0.89
C THR A 68 -0.08 -10.11 0.22
N GLU A 69 0.29 -9.38 1.26
CA GLU A 69 -0.61 -9.00 2.35
C GLU A 69 -1.47 -7.75 2.05
N ILE A 70 -1.57 -7.32 0.78
CA ILE A 70 -2.20 -6.04 0.43
C ILE A 70 -3.63 -5.87 0.95
N ASP A 71 -4.40 -6.95 1.04
CA ASP A 71 -5.77 -6.93 1.57
C ASP A 71 -5.82 -6.54 3.05
N PHE A 72 -4.79 -6.92 3.82
CA PHE A 72 -4.67 -6.63 5.25
C PHE A 72 -3.95 -5.30 5.51
N LEU A 73 -3.36 -4.69 4.48
CA LEU A 73 -2.70 -3.39 4.53
C LEU A 73 -3.63 -2.30 3.97
N ASN A 74 -3.44 -1.91 2.72
CA ASN A 74 -4.25 -0.88 2.07
C ASN A 74 -5.72 -1.31 1.92
N GLY A 75 -5.98 -2.61 1.72
CA GLY A 75 -7.34 -3.14 1.65
C GLY A 75 -8.12 -2.95 2.96
N GLU A 76 -7.45 -3.06 4.09
CA GLU A 76 -8.05 -2.86 5.41
C GLU A 76 -8.41 -1.39 5.64
N VAL A 77 -7.55 -0.45 5.22
CA VAL A 77 -7.87 1.00 5.23
C VAL A 77 -9.13 1.27 4.41
N VAL A 78 -9.27 0.67 3.22
CA VAL A 78 -10.45 0.83 2.36
C VAL A 78 -11.71 0.27 3.02
N ARG A 79 -11.60 -0.90 3.67
CA ARG A 79 -12.71 -1.54 4.38
C ARG A 79 -13.21 -0.68 5.54
N LEU A 80 -12.28 -0.17 6.35
CA LEU A 80 -12.57 0.69 7.49
C LEU A 80 -13.09 2.06 7.05
N ALA A 81 -12.56 2.65 5.98
CA ALA A 81 -13.11 3.87 5.39
C ALA A 81 -14.59 3.69 5.04
N ALA A 82 -14.93 2.61 4.32
CA ALA A 82 -16.31 2.33 3.92
C ALA A 82 -17.26 2.13 5.12
N LYS A 83 -16.80 1.48 6.20
CA LYS A 83 -17.55 1.32 7.46
C LYS A 83 -18.00 2.66 8.03
N HIS A 84 -17.20 3.71 7.86
CA HIS A 84 -17.47 5.07 8.36
C HIS A 84 -18.05 6.02 7.31
N GLY A 85 -18.40 5.54 6.12
CA GLY A 85 -18.85 6.40 5.01
C GLY A 85 -17.77 7.34 4.47
N LEU A 86 -16.50 7.04 4.73
CA LEU A 86 -15.34 7.73 4.17
C LEU A 86 -14.88 7.03 2.89
N ASP A 87 -14.14 7.76 2.06
CA ASP A 87 -13.44 7.18 0.91
C ASP A 87 -11.91 7.19 1.12
N ALA A 88 -11.25 6.19 0.54
CA ALA A 88 -9.80 6.03 0.53
C ALA A 88 -9.35 5.65 -0.89
N PRO A 89 -9.53 6.55 -1.88
CA PRO A 89 -9.35 6.24 -3.29
C PRO A 89 -7.91 5.85 -3.66
N ILE A 90 -6.89 6.43 -3.02
CA ILE A 90 -5.49 6.07 -3.30
C ILE A 90 -5.21 4.66 -2.76
N ASN A 91 -5.60 4.37 -1.51
CA ASN A 91 -5.46 3.03 -0.94
C ASN A 91 -6.23 1.96 -1.74
N ARG A 92 -7.44 2.29 -2.21
CA ARG A 92 -8.24 1.43 -3.10
C ARG A 92 -7.52 1.15 -4.41
N THR A 93 -6.98 2.19 -5.02
CA THR A 93 -6.24 2.08 -6.28
C THR A 93 -5.00 1.20 -6.12
N LEU A 94 -4.20 1.42 -5.07
CA LEU A 94 -3.02 0.59 -4.78
C LEU A 94 -3.39 -0.88 -4.56
N THR A 95 -4.46 -1.13 -3.80
CA THR A 95 -4.96 -2.49 -3.56
C THR A 95 -5.26 -3.20 -4.87
N LEU A 96 -6.03 -2.56 -5.76
CA LEU A 96 -6.39 -3.12 -7.05
C LEU A 96 -5.17 -3.33 -7.96
N LEU A 97 -4.22 -2.40 -8.00
CA LEU A 97 -3.03 -2.52 -8.83
C LEU A 97 -2.13 -3.68 -8.37
N VAL A 98 -1.93 -3.83 -7.07
CA VAL A 98 -1.15 -4.95 -6.51
C VAL A 98 -1.84 -6.28 -6.76
N LYS A 99 -3.17 -6.38 -6.55
CA LYS A 99 -3.93 -7.60 -6.88
C LYS A 99 -3.84 -7.99 -8.36
N ASN A 100 -3.87 -7.02 -9.27
CA ASN A 100 -3.64 -7.31 -10.68
C ASN A 100 -2.21 -7.79 -10.95
N ALA A 101 -1.20 -7.22 -10.26
CA ALA A 101 0.17 -7.66 -10.37
C ALA A 101 0.39 -9.09 -9.82
N GLU A 102 -0.29 -9.47 -8.72
CA GLU A 102 -0.27 -10.85 -8.19
C GLU A 102 -0.78 -11.85 -9.24
N ASN A 103 -1.87 -11.52 -9.92
CA ASN A 103 -2.46 -12.39 -10.96
C ASN A 103 -1.51 -12.59 -12.13
N ALA A 104 -0.81 -11.52 -12.53
CA ALA A 104 0.19 -11.60 -13.59
C ALA A 104 1.43 -12.40 -13.16
N ALA A 105 1.83 -12.32 -11.88
CA ALA A 105 3.02 -12.99 -11.36
C ALA A 105 2.80 -14.48 -11.03
N THR A 106 1.59 -14.85 -10.60
CA THR A 106 1.24 -16.23 -10.21
C THR A 106 0.77 -17.09 -11.39
N GLY A 107 0.46 -16.49 -12.54
CA GLY A 107 -0.09 -17.20 -13.70
C GLY A 107 -1.54 -17.67 -13.53
N VAL A 108 -2.17 -17.39 -12.39
CA VAL A 108 -3.53 -17.85 -12.06
C VAL A 108 -4.56 -16.94 -12.73
N THR A 109 -5.23 -17.47 -13.75
CA THR A 109 -6.33 -16.75 -14.42
C THR A 109 -7.58 -16.72 -13.54
N LYS A 110 -8.47 -15.74 -13.75
CA LYS A 110 -9.75 -15.60 -13.01
C LYS A 110 -10.60 -16.88 -12.98
N LEU A 111 -10.40 -17.81 -13.92
CA LEU A 111 -11.14 -19.07 -14.03
C LEU A 111 -10.79 -20.08 -12.92
N GLU A 112 -9.59 -20.05 -12.36
CA GLU A 112 -9.12 -21.06 -11.40
C GLU A 112 -9.53 -20.76 -9.95
N ARG A 113 -9.97 -19.52 -9.66
CA ARG A 113 -10.37 -19.09 -8.30
C ARG A 113 -11.86 -19.23 -8.01
N GLY A 114 -12.68 -19.63 -8.98
CA GLY A 114 -14.13 -19.83 -8.80
C GLY A 114 -14.53 -21.27 -8.43
N LEU A 115 -13.56 -22.15 -8.11
CA LEU A 115 -13.77 -23.59 -7.98
C LEU A 115 -13.20 -24.20 -6.70
N LEU A 116 -12.87 -23.39 -5.69
CA LEU A 116 -12.51 -23.84 -4.35
C LEU A 116 -13.30 -23.06 -3.29
#